data_AF-A0A7S0M8T7-F1
#
_entry.id   AF-A0A7S0M8T7-F1
#
_cell.length_a   1.000
_cell.length_b   1.000
_cell.length_c   1.000
_cell.angle_alpha   90.00
_cell.angle_beta   90.00
_cell.angle_gamma   90.00
#
_symmetry.space_group_name_H-M   'P 1'
#
loop_
_entity.id
_entity.type
_entity.pdbx_description
1 polymer ?
#
loop_
_entity_poly.entity_id
_entity_poly.type
_entity_poly.pdbx_seq_one_letter_code
_entity_poly.pdbx_strand_id
1 'polypeptide(L)'
;TMVGGSDPAACMTLHQRLISGDGAVCENAEPDCGPMAAVPPPQFKGRYLAFSYFYDILTEFLPTTTPSVADIRAAATQVCGSDAATVVAAHKGYEPKNQEFLRRACQDLTYITQLLGGYLGLDEHVPRIELVKKVRGKEMAWALGATLRTIDYMAQLQADADD
;
A
#
# COMPACT_ATOMS: atom_id res chain seq x y z
N THR A 1 -18.65 -10.80 -19.22
CA THR A 1 -18.81 -10.66 -17.76
C THR A 1 -17.56 -11.22 -17.10
N MET A 2 -16.97 -10.50 -16.15
CA MET A 2 -15.84 -11.03 -15.35
C MET A 2 -16.38 -11.77 -14.12
N VAL A 3 -15.76 -12.90 -13.78
CA VAL A 3 -16.13 -13.73 -12.62
C VAL A 3 -14.86 -14.01 -11.83
N GLY A 4 -14.90 -13.82 -10.51
CA GLY A 4 -13.75 -14.08 -9.62
C GLY A 4 -13.52 -15.58 -9.43
N GLY A 5 -12.26 -16.01 -9.46
CA GLY A 5 -11.87 -17.41 -9.30
C GLY A 5 -11.61 -17.86 -7.86
N SER A 6 -11.59 -16.93 -6.89
CA SER A 6 -11.21 -17.17 -5.48
C SER A 6 -9.88 -17.95 -5.32
N ASP A 7 -8.89 -17.60 -6.14
CA ASP A 7 -7.57 -18.22 -6.17
C ASP A 7 -6.51 -17.20 -5.71
N PRO A 8 -6.02 -17.31 -4.46
CA PRO A 8 -4.98 -16.45 -3.94
C PRO A 8 -3.69 -16.48 -4.76
N ALA A 9 -3.25 -17.66 -5.19
CA ALA A 9 -1.98 -17.83 -5.88
C ALA A 9 -2.02 -17.19 -7.27
N ALA A 10 -3.14 -17.36 -7.99
CA ALA A 10 -3.35 -16.69 -9.27
C ALA A 10 -3.35 -15.16 -9.12
N CYS A 11 -4.00 -14.62 -8.07
CA CYS A 11 -4.04 -13.18 -7.82
C CYS A 11 -2.66 -12.61 -7.46
N MET A 12 -1.89 -13.32 -6.61
CA MET A 12 -0.50 -12.94 -6.32
C MET A 12 0.36 -12.93 -7.56
N THR A 13 0.26 -13.97 -8.39
CA THR A 13 1.02 -14.09 -9.64
C THR A 13 0.68 -12.94 -10.59
N LEU A 14 -0.59 -12.58 -10.69
CA LEU A 14 -1.03 -11.45 -11.52
C LEU A 14 -0.41 -10.13 -11.04
N HIS A 15 -0.49 -9.83 -9.74
CA HIS A 15 0.10 -8.60 -9.20
C HIS A 15 1.62 -8.58 -9.27
N GLN A 16 2.28 -9.72 -9.05
CA GLN A 16 3.71 -9.86 -9.23
C GLN A 16 4.11 -9.50 -10.66
N ARG A 17 3.38 -10.00 -11.67
CA ARG A 17 3.62 -9.64 -13.09
C ARG A 17 3.37 -8.17 -13.38
N LEU A 18 2.33 -7.56 -12.80
CA LEU A 18 2.08 -6.12 -12.99
C LEU A 18 3.22 -5.26 -12.43
N ILE A 19 3.84 -5.70 -11.34
CA ILE A 19 4.91 -4.97 -10.66
C ILE A 19 6.27 -5.22 -11.32
N SER A 20 6.58 -6.49 -11.60
CA SER A 20 7.85 -6.92 -12.19
C SER A 20 7.89 -6.85 -13.72
N GLY A 21 6.75 -6.69 -14.38
CA GLY A 21 6.60 -6.84 -15.84
C GLY A 21 6.48 -8.31 -16.28
N ASP A 22 5.97 -8.54 -17.49
CA ASP A 22 5.84 -9.88 -18.10
C ASP A 22 7.21 -10.38 -18.62
N GLY A 23 8.09 -10.80 -17.70
CA GLY A 23 9.27 -11.59 -18.06
C GLY A 23 10.43 -10.84 -18.70
N ALA A 24 10.63 -9.56 -18.37
CA ALA A 24 11.91 -8.93 -18.62
C ALA A 24 12.94 -9.57 -17.66
N VAL A 25 13.63 -10.61 -18.12
CA VAL A 25 14.91 -11.01 -17.52
C VAL A 25 15.85 -9.86 -17.81
N CYS A 26 16.23 -9.13 -16.77
CA CYS A 26 17.22 -8.06 -16.89
C CYS A 26 18.59 -8.73 -17.01
N GLU A 27 18.92 -9.24 -18.20
CA GLU A 27 20.16 -9.98 -18.45
C GLU A 27 21.40 -9.11 -18.31
N ASN A 28 21.24 -7.78 -18.24
CA ASN A 28 22.29 -6.85 -17.87
C ASN A 28 21.62 -5.75 -17.03
N ALA A 29 22.35 -5.17 -16.09
CA ALA A 29 21.90 -4.12 -15.17
C ALA A 29 21.57 -2.78 -15.89
N GLU A 30 20.68 -2.80 -16.88
CA GLU A 30 20.07 -1.63 -17.49
C GLU A 30 18.81 -1.24 -16.72
N PRO A 31 18.48 0.06 -16.63
CA PRO A 31 17.52 0.54 -15.64
C PRO A 31 16.07 0.15 -15.93
N ASP A 32 15.74 -0.48 -17.05
CA ASP A 32 14.41 -0.35 -17.66
C ASP A 32 13.67 -1.69 -17.81
N CYS A 33 13.36 -2.32 -16.68
CA CYS A 33 12.95 -3.72 -16.65
C CYS A 33 11.60 -3.94 -15.92
N GLY A 34 10.54 -3.26 -16.36
CA GLY A 34 9.20 -3.24 -15.75
C GLY A 34 8.75 -1.82 -15.35
N PRO A 35 7.44 -1.48 -15.35
CA PRO A 35 6.99 -0.10 -15.19
C PRO A 35 7.37 0.53 -13.83
N MET A 36 7.65 -0.28 -12.80
CA MET A 36 8.27 0.20 -11.55
C MET A 36 9.76 -0.13 -11.43
N ALA A 37 10.31 -1.06 -12.22
CA ALA A 37 11.74 -1.37 -12.17
C ALA A 37 12.63 -0.28 -12.78
N ALA A 38 12.05 0.64 -13.57
CA ALA A 38 12.66 1.90 -14.02
C ALA A 38 13.20 2.75 -12.86
N VAL A 39 12.70 2.54 -11.63
CA VAL A 39 13.13 3.25 -10.43
C VAL A 39 13.67 2.22 -9.44
N PRO A 40 14.96 2.27 -9.07
CA PRO A 40 15.47 1.38 -8.04
C PRO A 40 14.73 1.64 -6.72
N PRO A 41 14.29 0.59 -5.99
CA PRO A 41 13.64 0.79 -4.71
C PRO A 41 14.62 1.48 -3.74
N PRO A 42 14.12 2.38 -2.88
CA PRO A 42 14.99 3.07 -1.93
C PRO A 42 15.58 2.06 -0.92
N GLN A 43 16.77 2.35 -0.39
CA GLN A 43 17.32 1.54 0.69
C GLN A 43 16.55 1.80 1.99
N PHE A 44 15.67 0.86 2.36
CA PHE A 44 14.86 0.97 3.55
C PHE A 44 15.70 0.74 4.83
N LYS A 45 15.93 1.81 5.61
CA LYS A 45 16.46 1.79 6.98
C LYS A 45 15.40 2.26 7.99
N GLY A 46 15.09 1.42 8.98
CA GLY A 46 14.22 1.78 10.11
C GLY A 46 12.77 1.33 9.96
N ARG A 47 11.85 2.18 10.45
CA ARG A 47 10.39 2.00 10.42
C ARG A 47 9.72 3.03 9.52
N TYR A 48 8.58 2.68 8.96
CA TYR A 48 7.84 3.44 7.96
C TYR A 48 6.40 3.65 8.38
N LEU A 49 5.91 4.87 8.15
CA LEU A 49 4.51 5.18 8.34
C LEU A 49 3.76 4.90 7.04
N ALA A 50 2.76 4.02 7.10
CA ALA A 50 1.85 3.77 6.01
C ALA A 50 0.50 4.45 6.33
N PHE A 51 0.05 5.33 5.44
CA PHE A 51 -1.12 6.19 5.63
C PHE A 51 -2.01 6.18 4.39
N SER A 52 -3.15 6.88 4.45
CA SER A 52 -4.15 6.92 3.38
C SER A 52 -4.60 5.51 2.96
N TYR A 53 -4.49 5.15 1.68
CA TYR A 53 -4.94 3.88 1.12
C TYR A 53 -4.43 2.65 1.90
N PHE A 54 -3.16 2.63 2.31
CA PHE A 54 -2.62 1.53 3.12
C PHE A 54 -3.31 1.43 4.48
N TYR A 55 -3.55 2.56 5.14
CA TYR A 55 -4.23 2.58 6.43
C TYR A 55 -5.66 2.07 6.29
N ASP A 56 -6.43 2.62 5.34
CA ASP A 56 -7.84 2.31 5.19
C ASP A 56 -8.06 0.83 4.82
N ILE A 57 -7.21 0.23 3.99
CA ILE A 57 -7.27 -1.20 3.65
C ILE A 57 -6.80 -2.07 4.81
N LEU A 58 -5.59 -1.85 5.31
CA LEU A 58 -4.94 -2.80 6.22
C LEU A 58 -5.60 -2.83 7.60
N THR A 59 -6.13 -1.69 8.09
CA THR A 59 -6.79 -1.66 9.40
C THR A 59 -8.13 -2.40 9.44
N GLU A 60 -8.76 -2.63 8.29
CA GLU A 60 -9.99 -3.41 8.21
C GLU A 60 -9.73 -4.92 8.27
N PHE A 61 -8.61 -5.38 7.70
CA PHE A 61 -8.30 -6.81 7.55
C PHE A 61 -7.25 -7.33 8.54
N LEU A 62 -6.61 -6.46 9.32
CA LEU A 62 -5.56 -6.85 10.27
C LEU A 62 -5.89 -6.35 11.68
N PRO A 63 -5.61 -7.17 12.71
CA PRO A 63 -5.88 -6.81 14.11
C PRO A 63 -4.82 -5.87 14.71
N THR A 64 -3.80 -5.50 13.95
CA THR A 64 -2.63 -4.74 14.43
C THR A 64 -2.36 -3.53 13.56
N THR A 65 -1.87 -2.45 14.18
CA THR A 65 -1.38 -1.26 13.48
C THR A 65 0.09 -1.35 13.09
N THR A 66 0.78 -2.46 13.42
CA THR A 66 2.18 -2.67 13.03
C THR A 66 2.39 -4.02 12.34
N PRO A 67 1.76 -4.25 11.17
CA PRO A 67 1.83 -5.53 10.50
C PRO A 67 3.21 -5.76 9.86
N SER A 68 3.62 -7.02 9.83
CA SER A 68 4.68 -7.53 8.94
C SER A 68 4.12 -7.81 7.54
N VAL A 69 4.97 -7.99 6.53
CA VAL A 69 4.48 -8.37 5.19
C VAL A 69 3.88 -9.79 5.20
N ALA A 70 4.36 -10.68 6.07
CA ALA A 70 3.74 -12.00 6.30
C ALA A 70 2.29 -11.86 6.77
N ASP A 71 2.00 -10.94 7.70
CA ASP A 71 0.63 -10.73 8.21
C ASP A 71 -0.30 -10.28 7.09
N ILE A 72 0.16 -9.35 6.25
CA ILE A 72 -0.59 -8.84 5.09
C ILE A 72 -0.82 -9.98 4.08
N ARG A 73 0.20 -10.80 3.80
CA ARG A 73 0.09 -11.95 2.89
C ARG A 73 -0.89 -13.01 3.39
N ALA A 74 -0.88 -13.27 4.70
CA ALA A 74 -1.81 -14.21 5.33
C ALA A 74 -3.26 -13.71 5.19
N ALA A 75 -3.50 -12.43 5.47
CA ALA A 75 -4.82 -11.81 5.26
C ALA A 75 -5.25 -11.86 3.79
N ALA A 76 -4.34 -11.54 2.87
CA ALA A 76 -4.61 -11.62 1.44
C ALA A 76 -4.99 -13.04 1.00
N THR A 77 -4.28 -14.05 1.50
CA THR A 77 -4.55 -15.47 1.22
C THR A 77 -5.94 -15.88 1.70
N GLN A 78 -6.30 -15.49 2.92
CA GLN A 78 -7.60 -15.77 3.50
C GLN A 78 -8.75 -15.09 2.73
N VAL A 79 -8.60 -13.79 2.43
CA VAL A 79 -9.63 -13.01 1.74
C VAL A 79 -9.80 -13.49 0.29
N CYS A 80 -8.71 -13.74 -0.43
CA CYS A 80 -8.78 -14.23 -1.81
C CYS A 80 -9.29 -15.67 -1.93
N GLY A 81 -9.15 -16.50 -0.89
CA GLY A 81 -9.69 -17.87 -0.86
C GLY A 81 -11.17 -17.92 -0.48
N SER A 82 -11.76 -16.79 -0.11
CA SER A 82 -13.16 -16.67 0.27
C SER A 82 -13.98 -16.08 -0.88
N ASP A 83 -15.24 -16.48 -1.00
CA ASP A 83 -16.14 -15.80 -1.93
C ASP A 83 -16.49 -14.38 -1.44
N ALA A 84 -16.80 -13.48 -2.38
CA ALA A 84 -17.05 -12.08 -2.07
C ALA A 84 -18.25 -11.86 -1.13
N ALA A 85 -19.26 -12.74 -1.15
CA ALA A 85 -20.42 -12.59 -0.27
C ALA A 85 -20.04 -12.91 1.18
N THR A 86 -19.19 -13.93 1.39
CA THR A 86 -18.62 -14.26 2.70
C THR A 86 -17.78 -13.11 3.26
N VAL A 87 -16.89 -12.52 2.47
CA VAL A 87 -16.08 -11.37 2.91
C VAL A 87 -16.97 -10.17 3.27
N VAL A 88 -17.93 -9.82 2.40
CA VAL A 88 -18.88 -8.73 2.70
C VAL A 88 -19.70 -9.02 3.96
N ALA A 89 -20.06 -10.29 4.19
CA ALA A 89 -20.84 -10.68 5.35
C ALA A 89 -20.06 -10.58 6.67
N ALA A 90 -18.77 -10.89 6.65
CA ALA A 90 -17.89 -10.78 7.81
C ALA A 90 -17.63 -9.32 8.21
N HIS A 91 -17.67 -8.41 7.24
CA HIS A 91 -17.32 -6.99 7.42
C HIS A 91 -18.53 -6.03 7.29
N LYS A 92 -19.75 -6.50 7.57
CA LYS A 92 -21.00 -5.70 7.44
C LYS A 92 -21.03 -4.42 8.29
N GLY A 93 -20.24 -4.35 9.35
CA GLY A 93 -20.12 -3.14 10.19
C GLY A 93 -19.34 -2.01 9.52
N TYR A 94 -18.61 -2.32 8.44
CA TYR A 94 -17.88 -1.36 7.64
C TYR A 94 -18.83 -0.66 6.65
N GLU A 95 -18.70 0.66 6.54
CA GLU A 95 -19.67 1.60 5.94
C GLU A 95 -20.38 1.09 4.66
N PRO A 96 -21.69 1.35 4.43
CA PRO A 96 -22.45 0.80 3.29
C PRO A 96 -21.90 1.14 1.89
N LYS A 97 -21.12 2.22 1.77
CA LYS A 97 -20.41 2.59 0.52
C LYS A 97 -19.21 1.67 0.21
N ASN A 98 -18.85 0.78 1.15
CA ASN A 98 -17.67 -0.05 1.08
C ASN A 98 -17.93 -1.47 0.57
N GLN A 99 -19.14 -1.84 0.10
CA GLN A 99 -19.30 -3.16 -0.51
C GLN A 99 -18.38 -3.36 -1.72
N GLU A 100 -18.20 -2.32 -2.55
CA GLU A 100 -17.22 -2.33 -3.65
C GLU A 100 -15.78 -2.38 -3.15
N PHE A 101 -15.48 -1.75 -2.00
CA PHE A 101 -14.19 -1.87 -1.33
C PHE A 101 -13.94 -3.30 -0.85
N LEU A 102 -14.89 -3.92 -0.17
CA LEU A 102 -14.80 -5.30 0.32
C LEU A 102 -14.70 -6.31 -0.82
N ARG A 103 -15.37 -6.05 -1.96
CA ARG A 103 -15.25 -6.86 -3.18
C ARG A 103 -13.86 -6.78 -3.82
N ARG A 104 -13.17 -5.65 -3.67
CA ARG A 104 -11.80 -5.44 -4.18
C ARG A 104 -10.71 -5.82 -3.16
N ALA A 105 -11.09 -6.16 -1.93
CA ALA A 105 -10.14 -6.43 -0.84
C ALA A 105 -9.07 -7.46 -1.20
N CYS A 106 -9.43 -8.54 -1.92
CA CYS A 106 -8.45 -9.51 -2.41
C CYS A 106 -7.38 -8.83 -3.27
N GLN A 107 -7.80 -8.06 -4.29
CA GLN A 107 -6.92 -7.31 -5.18
C GLN A 107 -6.08 -6.26 -4.43
N ASP A 108 -6.68 -5.55 -3.48
CA ASP A 108 -5.99 -4.51 -2.72
C ASP A 108 -4.91 -5.11 -1.80
N LEU A 109 -5.22 -6.20 -1.09
CA LEU A 109 -4.27 -6.89 -0.21
C LEU A 109 -3.14 -7.57 -0.99
N THR A 110 -3.44 -8.19 -2.14
CA THR A 110 -2.42 -8.78 -3.01
C THR A 110 -1.49 -7.71 -3.59
N TYR A 111 -2.05 -6.59 -4.04
CA TYR A 111 -1.28 -5.44 -4.52
C TYR A 111 -0.33 -4.90 -3.45
N ILE A 112 -0.84 -4.64 -2.24
CA ILE A 112 -0.03 -4.14 -1.13
C ILE A 112 1.08 -5.14 -0.77
N THR A 113 0.77 -6.44 -0.74
CA THR A 113 1.77 -7.49 -0.48
C THR A 113 2.91 -7.46 -1.48
N GLN A 114 2.60 -7.41 -2.79
CA GLN A 114 3.61 -7.42 -3.85
C GLN A 114 4.37 -6.10 -3.93
N LEU A 115 3.73 -4.97 -3.61
CA LEU A 115 4.40 -3.68 -3.54
C LEU A 115 5.43 -3.67 -2.40
N LEU A 116 5.04 -4.07 -1.19
CA LEU A 116 5.89 -3.98 -0.01
C LEU A 116 7.00 -5.05 0.00
N GLY A 117 6.64 -6.31 -0.24
CA GLY A 117 7.60 -7.42 -0.20
C GLY A 117 8.35 -7.65 -1.51
N GLY A 118 7.66 -7.48 -2.65
CA GLY A 118 8.23 -7.73 -3.97
C GLY A 118 9.06 -6.56 -4.48
N TYR A 119 8.43 -5.39 -4.66
CA TYR A 119 9.12 -4.21 -5.22
C TYR A 119 9.98 -3.48 -4.20
N LEU A 120 9.43 -3.15 -3.03
CA LEU A 120 10.15 -2.42 -2.00
C LEU A 120 11.12 -3.30 -1.20
N GLY A 121 11.04 -4.63 -1.34
CA GLY A 121 11.97 -5.57 -0.73
C GLY A 121 11.97 -5.53 0.81
N LEU A 122 10.84 -5.19 1.43
CA LEU A 122 10.73 -5.25 2.88
C LEU A 122 10.79 -6.70 3.36
N ASP A 123 11.56 -6.92 4.42
CA ASP A 123 11.65 -8.22 5.06
C ASP A 123 10.28 -8.69 5.53
N GLU A 124 9.95 -9.94 5.22
CA GLU A 124 8.63 -10.49 5.41
C GLU A 124 8.21 -10.61 6.88
N HIS A 125 9.18 -10.85 7.76
CA HIS A 125 8.95 -11.15 9.17
C HIS A 125 9.31 -9.99 10.10
N VAL A 126 9.94 -8.93 9.59
CA VAL A 126 10.27 -7.74 10.39
C VAL A 126 9.14 -6.71 10.29
N PRO A 127 8.44 -6.37 11.39
CA PRO A 127 7.36 -5.38 11.39
C PRO A 127 7.94 -3.96 11.27
N ARG A 128 8.25 -3.55 10.03
CA ARG A 128 8.78 -2.21 9.71
C ARG A 128 7.70 -1.18 9.43
N ILE A 129 6.43 -1.57 9.40
CA ILE A 129 5.30 -0.73 9.00
C ILE A 129 4.52 -0.31 10.24
N GLU A 130 4.14 0.95 10.30
CA GLU A 130 3.22 1.51 11.29
C GLU A 130 2.07 2.21 10.56
N LEU A 131 0.85 1.71 10.76
CA LEU A 131 -0.37 2.24 10.15
C LEU A 131 -0.79 3.51 10.88
N VAL A 132 -0.75 4.64 10.19
CA VAL A 132 -1.06 5.95 10.78
C VAL A 132 -2.07 6.71 9.94
N LYS A 133 -3.20 7.10 10.56
CA LYS A 133 -4.16 8.04 9.97
C LYS A 133 -3.88 9.47 10.41
N LYS A 134 -3.67 9.67 11.71
CA LYS A 134 -3.46 11.00 12.30
C LYS A 134 -2.23 11.05 13.18
N VAL A 135 -1.54 12.19 13.14
CA VAL A 135 -0.49 12.56 14.09
C VAL A 135 -0.98 13.77 14.87
N ARG A 136 -1.10 13.62 16.20
CA ARG A 136 -1.62 14.68 17.10
C ARG A 136 -2.96 15.28 16.63
N GLY A 137 -3.87 14.41 16.18
CA GLY A 137 -5.20 14.80 15.72
C GLY A 137 -5.26 15.43 14.32
N LYS A 138 -4.14 15.58 13.62
CA LYS A 138 -4.08 16.06 12.23
C LYS A 138 -3.89 14.90 11.27
N GLU A 139 -4.61 14.91 10.16
CA GLU A 139 -4.49 13.89 9.11
C GLU A 139 -3.06 13.84 8.57
N MET A 140 -2.53 12.63 8.44
CA MET A 140 -1.24 12.38 7.79
C MET A 140 -1.45 12.45 6.29
N ALA A 141 -1.04 13.57 5.69
CA ALA A 141 -1.16 13.80 4.26
C ALA A 141 -0.07 14.77 3.78
N TRP A 142 0.26 14.67 2.49
CA TRP A 142 1.21 15.56 1.83
C TRP A 142 0.78 17.04 1.91
N ALA A 143 -0.53 17.31 1.98
CA ALA A 143 -1.08 18.65 2.00
C ALA A 143 -0.55 19.50 3.18
N LEU A 144 -0.37 18.91 4.36
CA LEU A 144 0.18 19.62 5.51
C LEU A 144 1.61 20.11 5.26
N GLY A 145 2.46 19.23 4.71
CA GLY A 145 3.84 19.58 4.37
C GLY A 145 3.91 20.64 3.26
N ALA A 146 3.03 20.53 2.26
CA ALA A 146 2.93 21.53 1.19
C ALA A 146 2.52 22.90 1.75
N THR A 147 1.53 22.97 2.63
CA THR A 147 1.11 24.22 3.28
C THR A 147 2.22 24.83 4.11
N LEU A 148 2.95 24.03 4.91
CA LEU A 148 4.07 24.53 5.70
C LEU A 148 5.16 25.16 4.82
N ARG A 149 5.52 24.49 3.71
CA ARG A 149 6.50 25.03 2.76
C ARG A 149 6.02 26.32 2.11
N THR A 150 4.74 26.42 1.76
CA THR A 150 4.17 27.65 1.18
C THR A 150 4.22 28.81 2.16
N ILE A 151 3.88 28.58 3.43
CA ILE A 151 3.94 29.60 4.47
C ILE A 151 5.37 30.09 4.70
N ASP A 152 6.34 29.16 4.77
CA ASP A 152 7.76 29.49 4.93
C ASP A 152 8.29 30.34 3.77
N TYR A 153 7.95 29.96 2.53
CA TYR A 153 8.31 30.73 1.34
C TYR A 153 7.70 32.14 1.35
N MET A 154 6.44 32.29 1.78
CA MET A 154 5.79 33.60 1.89
C MET A 154 6.46 34.49 2.95
N ALA A 155 6.89 33.92 4.07
CA ALA A 155 7.59 34.66 5.12
C ALA A 155 8.97 35.14 4.66
N GLN A 156 9.71 34.32 3.90
CA GLN A 156 11.01 34.70 3.32
C GLN A 156 10.87 35.88 2.34
N LEU A 157 9.87 35.84 1.45
CA LEU A 157 9.62 36.94 0.51
C LEU A 157 9.26 38.26 1.20
N GLN A 158 8.59 38.20 2.36
CA GLN A 158 8.30 39.41 3.15
C GLN A 158 9.56 40.00 3.78
N ALA A 159 10.44 39.14 4.33
CA ALA A 159 11.71 39.58 4.90
C ALA A 159 12.62 40.25 3.85
N ASP A 160 12.71 39.67 2.64
CA ASP A 160 13.52 40.21 1.54
C ASP A 160 12.95 41.53 0.97
N ALA A 161 11.67 41.82 1.19
CA ALA A 161 11.03 43.06 0.74
C ALA A 161 11.15 44.21 1.74
N ASP A 162 11.48 43.91 3.00
CA ASP A 162 11.64 44.87 4.09
C ASP A 162 13.12 45.28 4.31
N ASP A 163 14.08 44.66 3.60
CA ASP A 163 15.52 45.02 3.51
C ASP A 163 15.83 45.88 2.25
#